data_AF-A0A1Y1MFN6-F1
#
_entry.id   AF-A0A1Y1MFN6-F1
#
_cell.length_a   1.000
_cell.length_b   1.000
_cell.length_c   1.000
_cell.angle_alpha   90.00
_cell.angle_beta   90.00
_cell.angle_gamma   90.00
#
_symmetry.space_group_name_H-M   'P 1'
#
loop_
_entity.id
_entity.type
_entity.pdbx_description
1 polymer ?
#
loop_
_entity_poly.entity_id
_entity_poly.type
_entity_poly.pdbx_seq_one_letter_code
_entity_poly.pdbx_strand_id
1 'polypeptide(L)'
;ATLRDGIYVLDRPSTKHMLRQATNEQQSQPTETIHAISKPQQSNARANAVQHSHDIWHSRLAHLNHRSMRLLRNGLATGVNYPNTPHDPCIPCIEGKQKRVPIHREKGTRATELLELVHTDI
;
A
#
# COMPACT_ATOMS: atom_id res chain seq x y z
N ALA A 1 -1.99 7.79 27.36
CA ALA A 1 -2.18 6.33 27.24
C ALA A 1 -1.42 5.66 28.36
N THR A 2 -2.13 5.05 29.31
CA THR A 2 -1.55 4.42 30.50
C THR A 2 -1.84 2.92 30.43
N LEU A 3 -0.81 2.10 30.64
CA LEU A 3 -0.89 0.65 30.58
C LEU A 3 -1.50 0.12 31.89
N ARG A 4 -2.65 -0.55 31.81
CA ARG A 4 -3.19 -1.37 32.91
C ARG A 4 -3.69 -2.68 32.33
N ASP A 5 -3.23 -3.80 32.89
CA ASP A 5 -3.66 -5.17 32.58
C ASP A 5 -3.56 -5.61 31.10
N GLY A 6 -2.58 -5.07 30.37
CA GLY A 6 -2.14 -5.64 29.08
C GLY A 6 -3.07 -5.46 27.88
N ILE A 7 -4.13 -4.64 28.00
CA ILE A 7 -5.03 -4.30 26.89
C ILE A 7 -4.93 -2.80 26.58
N TYR A 8 -4.59 -2.46 25.33
CA TYR A 8 -4.61 -1.08 24.85
C TYR A 8 -6.06 -0.61 24.68
N VAL A 9 -6.50 0.32 25.54
CA VAL A 9 -7.77 1.04 25.38
C VAL A 9 -7.46 2.40 24.77
N LEU A 10 -7.99 2.66 23.57
CA LEU A 10 -7.93 3.96 22.92
C LEU A 10 -9.03 4.86 23.51
N ASP A 11 -8.64 5.97 24.14
CA ASP A 11 -9.57 7.00 24.60
C ASP A 11 -10.30 7.59 23.39
N ARG A 12 -11.61 7.32 23.29
CA ARG A 12 -12.48 7.97 22.31
C ARG A 12 -12.78 9.39 22.77
N PRO A 13 -12.61 10.43 21.94
CA PRO A 13 -13.03 11.77 22.30
C PRO A 13 -14.56 11.85 22.30
N SER A 14 -15.10 12.28 23.45
CA SER A 14 -16.51 12.52 23.70
C SER A 14 -17.03 13.67 22.84
N THR A 15 -17.90 13.38 21.87
CA THR A 15 -18.70 14.37 21.16
C THR A 15 -19.80 14.89 22.09
N LYS A 16 -19.52 15.98 22.82
CA LYS A 16 -20.57 16.77 23.45
C LYS A 16 -21.07 17.84 22.50
N HIS A 17 -22.20 17.52 21.89
CA HIS A 17 -23.19 18.46 21.37
C HIS A 17 -23.51 19.53 22.42
N MET A 18 -23.35 20.82 22.09
CA MET A 18 -24.03 21.92 22.78
C MET A 18 -24.68 22.79 21.71
N LEU A 19 -26.01 22.68 21.64
CA LEU A 19 -26.91 23.57 20.92
C LEU A 19 -26.91 24.92 21.66
N ARG A 20 -26.73 26.05 20.97
CA ARG A 20 -27.23 27.32 21.50
C ARG A 20 -27.71 28.24 20.38
N GLN A 21 -28.92 28.71 20.63
CA GLN A 21 -29.83 29.41 19.74
C GLN A 21 -29.39 30.86 19.50
N ALA A 22 -29.80 31.38 18.34
CA ALA A 22 -29.72 32.78 17.96
C ALA A 22 -30.52 33.67 18.92
N THR A 23 -29.92 34.79 19.33
CA THR A 23 -30.63 36.04 19.63
C THR A 23 -29.79 37.18 19.06
N ASN A 24 -30.50 38.06 18.35
CA ASN A 24 -29.99 39.20 17.60
C ASN A 24 -30.42 40.45 18.36
N GLU A 25 -29.48 41.20 18.94
CA GLU A 25 -29.74 42.54 19.47
C GLU A 25 -28.57 43.44 19.10
N GLN A 26 -28.90 44.50 18.37
CA GLN A 26 -28.02 45.56 17.90
C GLN A 26 -27.77 46.57 19.02
N GLN A 27 -26.52 47.02 19.24
CA GLN A 27 -26.24 48.46 19.39
C GLN A 27 -24.74 48.83 19.36
N SER A 28 -24.43 49.69 18.37
CA SER A 28 -23.47 50.82 18.32
C SER A 28 -21.96 50.63 18.59
N GLN A 29 -21.19 51.03 17.56
CA GLN A 29 -19.75 51.33 17.49
C GLN A 29 -19.33 52.48 18.45
N PRO A 30 -18.04 52.55 18.84
CA PRO A 30 -17.21 53.58 18.20
C PRO A 30 -15.85 53.09 17.70
N THR A 31 -15.44 53.81 16.66
CA THR A 31 -14.25 53.79 15.80
C THR A 31 -12.92 53.78 16.55
N GLU A 32 -12.06 52.79 16.31
CA GLU A 32 -10.59 52.96 16.23
C GLU A 32 -10.00 51.96 15.22
N THR A 33 -9.32 52.50 14.22
CA THR A 33 -8.74 51.80 13.07
C THR A 33 -7.49 51.01 13.49
N ILE A 34 -7.61 49.69 13.64
CA ILE A 34 -6.45 48.79 13.75
C ILE A 34 -6.28 48.06 12.42
N HIS A 35 -5.16 48.32 11.73
CA HIS A 35 -4.73 47.64 10.51
C HIS A 35 -4.77 46.11 10.68
N ALA A 36 -5.73 45.46 10.03
CA ALA A 36 -5.83 44.01 10.00
C ALA A 36 -4.68 43.41 9.19
N ILE A 37 -3.77 42.71 9.87
CA ILE A 37 -2.88 41.75 9.22
C ILE A 37 -3.77 40.60 8.74
N SER A 38 -4.01 40.56 7.43
CA SER A 38 -4.76 39.49 6.78
C SER A 38 -4.06 38.15 7.02
N LYS A 39 -4.79 37.19 7.60
CA LYS A 39 -4.34 35.80 7.76
C LYS A 39 -3.90 35.26 6.39
N PRO A 40 -2.75 34.55 6.29
CA PRO A 40 -2.34 33.98 5.02
C PRO A 40 -3.42 33.02 4.54
N GLN A 41 -3.96 33.32 3.36
CA GLN A 41 -4.84 32.42 2.63
C GLN A 41 -4.03 31.14 2.38
N GLN A 42 -4.30 30.08 3.13
CA GLN A 42 -3.71 28.77 2.87
C GLN A 42 -4.21 28.34 1.50
N SER A 43 -3.35 28.49 0.49
CA SER A 43 -3.56 27.90 -0.82
C SER A 43 -3.56 26.39 -0.61
N ASN A 44 -4.75 25.81 -0.60
CA ASN A 44 -4.92 24.37 -0.69
C ASN A 44 -4.46 23.94 -2.08
N ALA A 45 -3.15 23.87 -2.29
CA ALA A 45 -2.55 23.16 -3.40
C ALA A 45 -2.94 21.69 -3.22
N ARG A 46 -4.07 21.30 -3.80
CA ARG A 46 -4.36 19.90 -4.06
C ARG A 46 -3.25 19.43 -5.00
N ALA A 47 -2.21 18.83 -4.42
CA ALA A 47 -1.33 17.99 -5.18
C ALA A 47 -2.23 16.99 -5.88
N ASN A 48 -2.35 17.10 -7.21
CA ASN A 48 -2.94 16.06 -8.02
C ASN A 48 -2.09 14.82 -7.75
N ALA A 49 -2.53 13.98 -6.82
CA ALA A 49 -1.82 12.79 -6.43
C ALA A 49 -1.83 11.88 -7.66
N VAL A 50 -0.73 11.91 -8.42
CA VAL A 50 -0.49 11.02 -9.54
C VAL A 50 -0.77 9.61 -9.03
N GLN A 51 -1.88 9.04 -9.47
CA GLN A 51 -2.22 7.68 -9.10
C GLN A 51 -1.19 6.78 -9.77
N HIS A 52 -0.31 6.19 -8.98
CA HIS A 52 0.70 5.28 -9.50
C HIS A 52 0.03 3.99 -9.97
N SER A 53 0.50 3.47 -11.12
CA SER A 53 -0.02 2.22 -11.70
C SER A 53 0.28 1.02 -10.81
N HIS A 54 -0.41 -0.10 -11.09
CA HIS A 54 -0.14 -1.39 -10.45
C HIS A 54 1.34 -1.77 -10.58
N ASP A 55 1.95 -1.59 -11.75
CA ASP A 55 3.35 -1.97 -12.02
C ASP A 55 4.35 -1.18 -11.17
N ILE A 56 4.11 0.13 -10.97
CA ILE A 56 4.97 0.96 -10.12
C ILE A 56 4.90 0.46 -8.67
N TRP A 57 3.70 0.16 -8.17
CA TRP A 57 3.54 -0.40 -6.83
C TRP A 57 4.11 -1.81 -6.70
N HIS A 58 3.99 -2.62 -7.75
CA HIS A 58 4.56 -3.96 -7.79
C HIS A 58 6.09 -3.91 -7.67
N SER A 59 6.76 -2.99 -8.38
CA SER A 59 8.20 -2.76 -8.25
C SER A 59 8.59 -2.18 -6.88
N ARG A 60 7.86 -1.19 -6.35
CA ARG A 60 8.12 -0.61 -5.01
C ARG A 60 8.01 -1.62 -3.88
N LEU A 61 7.10 -2.58 -4.02
CA LEU A 61 6.88 -3.67 -3.06
C LEU A 61 7.77 -4.89 -3.35
N ALA A 62 8.89 -4.71 -4.05
CA ALA A 62 9.86 -5.77 -4.36
C ALA A 62 9.22 -6.99 -5.03
N HIS A 63 8.38 -6.74 -6.04
CA HIS A 63 7.73 -7.79 -6.82
C HIS A 63 6.83 -8.72 -5.98
N LEU A 64 6.14 -8.15 -5.00
CA LEU A 64 5.18 -8.87 -4.16
C LEU A 64 4.05 -9.48 -5.00
N ASN A 65 3.56 -10.66 -4.62
CA ASN A 65 2.45 -11.30 -5.32
C ASN A 65 1.18 -10.43 -5.30
N HIS A 66 0.38 -10.50 -6.36
CA HIS A 66 -0.80 -9.65 -6.56
C HIS A 66 -1.84 -9.81 -5.42
N ARG A 67 -2.02 -11.02 -4.90
CA ARG A 67 -2.94 -11.27 -3.76
C ARG A 67 -2.54 -10.47 -2.53
N SER A 68 -1.25 -10.44 -2.20
CA SER A 68 -0.73 -9.74 -1.02
C SER A 68 -0.75 -8.23 -1.22
N MET A 69 -0.41 -7.73 -2.41
CA MET A 69 -0.59 -6.32 -2.74
C MET A 69 -2.05 -5.86 -2.56
N ARG A 70 -3.01 -6.70 -2.98
CA ARG A 70 -4.45 -6.41 -2.81
C ARG A 70 -4.85 -6.31 -1.35
N LEU A 71 -4.33 -7.20 -0.49
CA LEU A 71 -4.57 -7.11 0.95
C LEU A 71 -4.01 -5.81 1.53
N LEU A 72 -2.79 -5.41 1.15
CA LEU A 72 -2.20 -4.14 1.58
C LEU A 72 -3.05 -2.94 1.18
N ARG A 73 -3.51 -2.90 -0.08
CA ARG A 73 -4.43 -1.87 -0.60
C ARG A 73 -5.78 -1.86 0.14
N ASN A 74 -6.29 -3.02 0.53
CA ASN A 74 -7.61 -3.17 1.15
C ASN A 74 -7.61 -2.92 2.67
N GLY A 75 -6.60 -2.23 3.21
CA GLY A 75 -6.59 -1.76 4.59
C GLY A 75 -5.60 -2.45 5.51
N LEU A 76 -4.77 -3.39 5.04
CA LEU A 76 -3.65 -3.90 5.83
C LEU A 76 -2.51 -2.87 5.95
N ALA A 77 -2.44 -1.89 5.05
CA ALA A 77 -1.48 -0.81 5.11
C ALA A 77 -2.12 0.53 4.71
N THR A 78 -1.63 1.62 5.30
CA THR A 78 -1.98 2.98 4.90
C THR A 78 -1.08 3.45 3.76
N GLY A 79 -1.65 4.18 2.80
CA GLY A 79 -0.87 4.81 1.71
C GLY A 79 -0.62 3.92 0.49
N VAL A 80 -1.00 2.65 0.52
CA VAL A 80 -0.97 1.77 -0.66
C VAL A 80 -2.22 2.01 -1.50
N ASN A 81 -2.07 2.73 -2.60
CA ASN A 81 -3.18 3.07 -3.49
C ASN A 81 -2.79 2.99 -4.97
N TYR A 82 -3.42 2.07 -5.69
CA TYR A 82 -3.28 1.85 -7.12
C TYR A 82 -4.63 1.39 -7.71
N PRO A 83 -4.87 1.61 -9.02
CA PRO A 83 -6.10 1.19 -9.66
C PRO A 83 -6.15 -0.33 -9.81
N ASN A 84 -7.35 -0.91 -9.67
CA ASN A 84 -7.57 -2.34 -9.88
C ASN A 84 -7.76 -2.64 -11.38
N THR A 85 -6.67 -2.55 -12.13
CA THR A 85 -6.65 -2.87 -13.57
C THR A 85 -6.06 -4.26 -13.81
N PRO A 86 -6.35 -4.88 -14.96
CA PRO A 86 -5.51 -5.95 -15.49
C PRO A 86 -4.03 -5.49 -15.49
N HIS A 87 -3.14 -6.43 -15.25
CA HIS A 87 -1.70 -6.20 -15.27
C HIS A 87 -1.06 -7.24 -16.16
N ASP A 88 -0.04 -6.83 -16.88
CA ASP A 88 0.71 -7.72 -17.75
C ASP A 88 1.63 -8.62 -16.91
N PRO A 89 2.05 -9.78 -17.45
CA PRO A 89 3.04 -10.61 -16.81
C PRO A 89 4.35 -9.84 -16.57
N CYS A 90 4.80 -9.84 -15.32
CA CYS A 90 6.03 -9.19 -14.92
C CYS A 90 7.24 -10.08 -15.26
N ILE A 91 8.01 -9.73 -16.29
CA ILE A 91 9.21 -10.47 -16.74
C ILE A 91 10.18 -10.81 -15.59
N PRO A 92 10.61 -9.86 -14.74
CA PRO A 92 11.55 -10.19 -13.65
C PRO A 92 10.94 -11.12 -12.60
N CYS A 93 9.61 -11.12 -12.42
CA CYS A 93 8.95 -12.13 -11.58
C CYS A 93 8.99 -13.51 -12.20
N ILE A 94 8.80 -13.62 -13.51
CA ILE A 94 8.85 -14.90 -14.22
C ILE A 94 10.27 -15.47 -14.07
N GLU A 95 11.28 -14.67 -14.40
CA GLU A 95 12.68 -15.10 -14.33
C GLU A 95 13.13 -15.42 -12.89
N GLY A 96 12.67 -14.63 -11.90
CA GLY A 96 13.11 -14.77 -10.51
C GLY A 96 12.26 -15.67 -9.61
N LYS A 97 11.02 -15.99 -9.99
CA LYS A 97 10.06 -16.75 -9.15
C LYS A 97 9.46 -17.96 -9.87
N GLN A 98 9.96 -18.33 -11.04
CA GLN A 98 9.50 -19.54 -11.72
C GLN A 98 9.71 -20.76 -10.83
N LYS A 99 8.62 -21.51 -10.62
CA LYS A 99 8.69 -22.79 -9.92
C LYS A 99 9.45 -23.78 -10.79
N ARG A 100 10.41 -24.50 -10.19
CA ARG A 100 11.06 -25.64 -10.85
C ARG A 100 9.98 -26.65 -11.26
N VAL A 101 9.80 -26.83 -12.56
CA VAL A 101 8.97 -27.90 -13.09
C VAL A 101 9.62 -29.24 -12.74
N PRO A 102 8.84 -30.30 -12.46
CA PRO A 102 9.40 -31.63 -12.32
C PRO A 102 10.19 -31.97 -13.59
N ILE A 103 11.46 -32.30 -13.43
CA ILE A 103 12.23 -32.87 -14.52
C ILE A 103 11.62 -34.24 -14.79
N HIS A 104 11.11 -34.44 -16.00
CA HIS A 104 10.65 -35.75 -16.41
C HIS A 104 11.84 -36.70 -16.30
N ARG A 105 11.71 -37.71 -15.43
CA ARG A 105 12.74 -38.72 -15.26
C ARG A 105 12.62 -39.71 -16.41
N GLU A 106 13.07 -39.30 -17.59
CA GLU A 106 13.43 -40.27 -18.60
C GLU A 106 14.57 -41.08 -17.98
N LYS A 107 14.31 -42.37 -17.74
CA LYS A 107 15.38 -43.27 -17.35
C LYS A 107 16.26 -43.37 -18.58
N GLY A 108 17.48 -42.84 -18.50
CA GLY A 108 18.51 -43.18 -19.48
C GLY A 108 18.61 -44.70 -19.62
N THR A 109 18.97 -45.18 -20.81
CA THR A 109 19.18 -46.60 -21.06
C THR A 109 20.17 -47.15 -20.04
N ARG A 110 19.82 -48.29 -19.42
CA ARG A 110 20.73 -49.02 -18.52
C ARG A 110 21.38 -50.13 -19.32
N ALA A 111 22.67 -50.38 -19.08
CA ALA A 111 23.34 -51.57 -19.59
C ALA A 111 22.63 -52.84 -19.08
N THR A 112 22.36 -53.74 -20.01
CA THR A 112 21.90 -55.11 -19.77
C THR A 112 23.05 -56.11 -19.80
N GLU A 113 24.11 -55.82 -20.56
CA GLU A 113 25.28 -56.66 -20.70
C GLU A 113 26.58 -55.96 -20.23
N LEU A 114 27.62 -56.76 -19.99
CA LEU A 114 28.93 -56.24 -19.57
C LEU A 114 29.53 -55.32 -20.63
N LEU A 115 29.97 -54.14 -20.20
CA LEU A 115 30.59 -53.09 -21.04
C LEU A 115 29.69 -52.51 -22.14
N GLU A 116 28.37 -52.73 -22.09
CA GLU A 116 27.41 -52.20 -23.07
C GLU A 116 27.35 -50.66 -23.08
N LEU A 117 27.59 -50.01 -21.94
CA LEU A 117 27.49 -48.55 -21.80
C LEU A 117 28.67 -48.01 -20.99
N VAL A 118 29.48 -47.16 -21.63
CA VAL A 118 30.61 -46.45 -21.01
C VAL A 118 30.37 -44.95 -21.16
N HIS A 119 30.41 -44.21 -20.04
CA HIS A 119 30.37 -42.75 -20.04
C HIS A 119 31.78 -42.24 -19.77
N THR A 120 32.33 -41.43 -20.68
CA THR A 120 33.64 -40.79 -20.53
C THR A 120 33.50 -39.29 -20.72
N ASP A 121 34.17 -38.50 -19.87
CA ASP A 121 34.29 -37.04 -19.97
C ASP A 121 35.76 -36.66 -20.23
N ILE A 122 36.03 -35.45 -20.75
CA ILE A 122 37.37 -34.97 -21.11
C ILE A 122 37.89 -33.97 -20.07
#